data_AF-A0A075WEY2-F1
#
_entry.id   AF-A0A075WEY2-F1
#
_cell.length_a   1.000
_cell.length_b   1.000
_cell.length_c   1.000
_cell.angle_alpha   90.00
_cell.angle_beta   90.00
_cell.angle_gamma   90.00
#
_symmetry.space_group_name_H-M   'P 1'
#
loop_
_entity.id
_entity.type
_entity.pdbx_description
1 polymer ?
#
loop_
_entity_poly.entity_id
_entity_poly.type
_entity_poly.pdbx_seq_one_letter_code
_entity_poly.pdbx_strand_id
1 'polypeptide(L)'
;MVNFISKKELIHIHMLLFRVKEMFELAGIGNEYFSAYDDLGVLPTHIFRRREEHKRAVLLLCFGVMRAVGEEEVIEGIKSKLEADSFSPTLAHFN
;
A
#
# COMPACT_ATOMS: atom_id res chain seq x y z
N MET A 1 -4.66 -4.77 15.85
CA MET A 1 -5.48 -5.04 14.65
C MET A 1 -5.65 -6.55 14.47
N VAL A 2 -6.87 -7.06 14.57
CA VAL A 2 -7.20 -8.49 14.45
C VAL A 2 -6.87 -8.99 13.03
N ASN A 3 -6.10 -10.06 12.92
CA ASN A 3 -5.61 -10.61 11.65
C ASN A 3 -6.67 -11.55 11.02
N PHE A 4 -7.69 -11.00 10.38
CA PHE A 4 -8.72 -11.79 9.70
C PHE A 4 -8.25 -12.45 8.40
N ILE A 5 -7.23 -11.90 7.72
CA ILE A 5 -6.75 -12.36 6.40
C ILE A 5 -5.54 -13.30 6.59
N SER A 6 -5.39 -14.38 5.83
CA SER A 6 -4.19 -15.22 5.85
C SER A 6 -3.00 -14.56 5.13
N LYS A 7 -1.76 -15.03 5.36
CA LYS A 7 -0.59 -14.49 4.62
C LYS A 7 -0.73 -14.70 3.11
N LYS A 8 -1.27 -15.85 2.69
CA LYS A 8 -1.49 -16.18 1.29
C LYS A 8 -2.50 -15.23 0.63
N GLU A 9 -3.64 -14.99 1.28
CA GLU A 9 -4.64 -14.03 0.79
C GLU A 9 -4.07 -12.61 0.74
N LEU A 10 -3.28 -12.21 1.73
CA LEU A 10 -2.60 -10.90 1.72
C LEU A 10 -1.64 -10.77 0.52
N ILE A 11 -0.85 -11.81 0.21
CA ILE A 11 0.02 -11.83 -0.97
C ILE A 11 -0.82 -11.77 -2.26
N HIS A 12 -1.97 -12.43 -2.32
CA HIS A 12 -2.87 -12.33 -3.48
C HIS A 12 -3.42 -10.92 -3.65
N ILE A 13 -3.83 -10.25 -2.57
CA ILE A 13 -4.28 -8.85 -2.61
C ILE A 13 -3.14 -7.94 -3.09
N HIS A 14 -1.92 -8.13 -2.57
CA HIS A 14 -0.74 -7.40 -3.03
C HIS A 14 -0.51 -7.60 -4.54
N MET A 15 -0.62 -8.84 -5.03
CA MET A 15 -0.49 -9.15 -6.45
C MET A 15 -1.57 -8.46 -7.30
N LEU A 16 -2.84 -8.48 -6.86
CA LEU A 16 -3.93 -7.82 -7.57
C LEU A 16 -3.72 -6.30 -7.65
N LEU A 17 -3.35 -5.65 -6.55
CA LEU A 17 -3.07 -4.22 -6.52
C LEU A 17 -1.83 -3.84 -7.33
N PHE A 18 -0.82 -4.71 -7.38
CA PHE A 18 0.33 -4.52 -8.26
C PHE A 18 -0.08 -4.55 -9.74
N ARG A 19 -1.01 -5.43 -10.13
CA ARG A 19 -1.60 -5.40 -11.48
C ARG A 19 -2.37 -4.11 -11.75
N VAL A 20 -3.08 -3.57 -10.77
CA VAL A 20 -3.74 -2.27 -10.90
C VAL A 20 -2.71 -1.15 -11.14
N LYS A 21 -1.60 -1.12 -10.39
CA LYS A 21 -0.48 -0.18 -10.66
C LYS A 21 -0.02 -0.28 -12.12
N GLU A 22 0.29 -1.48 -12.60
CA GLU A 22 0.72 -1.69 -13.99
C GLU A 22 -0.33 -1.22 -15.00
N MET A 23 -1.63 -1.38 -14.72
CA MET A 23 -2.69 -0.87 -15.58
C MET A 23 -2.70 0.67 -15.66
N PHE A 24 -2.46 1.36 -14.54
CA PHE A 24 -2.35 2.82 -14.50
C PHE A 24 -1.14 3.30 -15.31
N GLU A 25 0.01 2.66 -15.12
CA GLU A 25 1.24 2.95 -15.87
C GLU A 25 1.03 2.75 -17.38
N LEU A 26 0.39 1.64 -17.78
CA LEU A 26 0.05 1.36 -19.18
C LEU A 26 -0.93 2.39 -19.78
N ALA A 27 -1.81 2.95 -18.96
CA ALA A 27 -2.71 4.02 -19.35
C ALA A 27 -2.03 5.41 -19.43
N GLY A 28 -0.73 5.50 -19.12
CA GLY A 28 0.01 6.76 -19.07
C GLY A 28 -0.31 7.61 -17.83
N ILE A 29 -0.97 7.03 -16.82
CA ILE A 29 -1.16 7.69 -15.53
C ILE A 29 0.14 7.51 -14.76
N GLY A 30 0.77 8.65 -14.44
CA GLY A 30 2.18 8.72 -14.08
C GLY A 30 2.58 7.91 -12.85
N ASN A 31 3.84 7.44 -12.85
CA ASN A 31 4.39 6.61 -11.78
C ASN A 31 4.58 7.39 -10.46
N GLU A 32 4.49 8.72 -10.47
CA GLU A 32 4.61 9.55 -9.27
C GLU A 32 3.64 9.15 -8.15
N TYR A 33 2.44 8.67 -8.50
CA TYR A 33 1.44 8.23 -7.53
C TYR A 33 1.87 6.98 -6.74
N PHE A 34 2.75 6.16 -7.31
CA PHE A 34 3.19 4.90 -6.74
C PHE A 34 4.66 4.91 -6.25
N SER A 35 5.34 6.05 -6.32
CA SER A 35 6.73 6.23 -5.84
C SER A 35 6.98 5.66 -4.45
N ALA A 36 6.11 5.96 -3.48
CA ALA A 36 6.24 5.45 -2.12
C ALA A 36 6.13 3.91 -2.01
N TYR A 37 5.40 3.26 -2.91
CA TYR A 37 5.38 1.80 -3.02
C TYR A 37 6.68 1.28 -3.64
N ASP A 38 7.15 1.91 -4.71
CA ASP A 38 8.39 1.51 -5.40
C ASP A 38 9.60 1.60 -4.45
N ASP A 39 9.69 2.66 -3.63
CA ASP A 39 10.73 2.86 -2.62
C ASP A 39 10.72 1.80 -1.51
N LEU A 40 9.58 1.13 -1.27
CA LEU A 40 9.49 0.06 -0.27
C LEU A 40 10.27 -1.19 -0.72
N GLY A 41 10.45 -1.42 -2.03
CA GLY A 41 11.20 -2.57 -2.56
C GLY A 41 10.58 -3.94 -2.26
N VAL A 42 9.27 -4.01 -2.01
CA VAL A 42 8.54 -5.25 -1.69
C VAL A 42 7.60 -5.62 -2.84
N LEU A 43 8.00 -6.62 -3.63
CA LEU A 43 7.22 -7.16 -4.75
C LEU A 43 6.29 -8.31 -4.29
N PRO A 44 5.19 -8.59 -5.01
CA PRO A 44 4.30 -9.72 -4.70
C PRO A 44 5.00 -11.08 -4.72
N THR A 45 6.02 -11.25 -5.55
CA THR A 45 6.81 -12.48 -5.67
C THR A 45 7.71 -12.75 -4.46
N HIS A 46 7.93 -11.75 -3.60
CA HIS A 46 8.75 -11.88 -2.39
C HIS A 46 7.99 -12.59 -1.24
N ILE A 47 7.45 -13.78 -1.49
CA ILE A 47 6.54 -14.52 -0.58
C ILE A 47 7.11 -14.84 0.81
N PHE A 48 8.44 -14.82 0.95
CA PHE A 48 9.13 -15.05 2.22
C PHE A 48 9.27 -13.80 3.09
N ARG A 49 9.00 -12.59 2.57
CA ARG A 49 8.96 -11.35 3.35
C ARG A 49 7.90 -11.40 4.44
N ARG A 50 8.02 -10.52 5.44
CA ARG A 50 7.14 -10.49 6.61
C ARG A 50 5.73 -10.09 6.19
N ARG A 51 4.75 -10.54 6.96
CA ARG A 51 3.33 -10.21 6.75
C ARG A 51 3.11 -8.70 6.80
N GLU A 52 3.80 -8.02 7.71
CA GLU A 52 3.72 -6.58 7.93
C GLU A 52 4.28 -5.78 6.74
N GLU A 53 5.32 -6.30 6.08
CA GLU A 53 5.86 -5.70 4.85
C GLU A 53 4.85 -5.76 3.71
N HIS A 54 4.17 -6.91 3.54
CA HIS A 54 3.10 -7.03 2.55
C HIS A 54 1.87 -6.17 2.89
N LYS A 55 1.53 -5.99 4.17
CA LYS A 55 0.47 -5.06 4.59
C LYS A 55 0.82 -3.63 4.21
N ARG A 56 2.07 -3.22 4.45
CA ARG A 56 2.55 -1.88 4.11
C ARG A 56 2.53 -1.66 2.59
N ALA A 57 2.96 -2.65 1.82
CA ALA A 57 2.88 -2.64 0.36
C ALA A 57 1.43 -2.46 -0.15
N VAL A 58 0.48 -3.23 0.39
CA VAL A 58 -0.95 -3.10 0.05
C VAL A 58 -1.48 -1.72 0.37
N LEU A 59 -1.16 -1.17 1.55
CA LEU A 59 -1.62 0.16 1.94
C LEU A 59 -1.06 1.25 1.00
N LEU A 60 0.21 1.16 0.63
CA LEU A 60 0.84 2.13 -0.26
C LEU A 60 0.29 2.08 -1.68
N LEU A 61 0.01 0.87 -2.20
CA LEU A 61 -0.68 0.71 -3.48
C LEU A 61 -2.10 1.31 -3.43
N CYS A 62 -2.85 1.08 -2.35
CA CYS A 62 -4.16 1.71 -2.17
C CYS A 62 -4.07 3.24 -2.17
N PHE A 63 -3.09 3.83 -1.46
CA PHE A 63 -2.87 5.28 -1.49
C PHE A 63 -2.49 5.77 -2.89
N GLY A 64 -1.64 5.05 -3.62
CA GLY A 64 -1.32 5.41 -5.00
C GLY A 64 -2.56 5.44 -5.91
N VAL A 65 -3.42 4.43 -5.81
CA VAL A 65 -4.70 4.41 -6.53
C VAL A 65 -5.58 5.59 -6.14
N MET A 66 -5.76 5.86 -4.85
CA MET A 66 -6.57 6.98 -4.36
C MET A 66 -6.05 8.34 -4.86
N ARG A 67 -4.73 8.58 -4.84
CA ARG A 67 -4.15 9.81 -5.39
C ARG A 67 -4.41 9.94 -6.88
N ALA A 68 -4.22 8.86 -7.62
CA ALA A 68 -4.42 8.85 -9.06
C ALA A 68 -5.88 9.12 -9.47
N VAL A 69 -6.85 8.90 -8.57
CA VAL A 69 -8.27 9.26 -8.79
C VAL A 69 -8.72 10.54 -8.07
N GLY A 70 -7.80 11.27 -7.42
CA GLY A 70 -8.09 12.58 -6.80
C GLY A 70 -8.67 12.54 -5.38
N GLU A 71 -8.51 11.44 -4.64
CA GLU A 71 -9.10 11.21 -3.32
C GLU A 71 -8.19 11.62 -2.14
N GLU A 72 -7.59 12.82 -2.19
CA GLU A 72 -6.61 13.27 -1.19
C GLU A 72 -7.23 13.45 0.21
N GLU A 73 -8.47 13.93 0.30
CA GLU A 73 -9.18 14.10 1.58
C GLU A 73 -9.39 12.76 2.31
N VAL A 74 -9.69 11.69 1.55
CA VAL A 74 -9.84 10.33 2.09
C VAL A 74 -8.50 9.81 2.61
N ILE A 75 -7.40 10.08 1.90
CA ILE A 75 -6.06 9.68 2.32
C ILE A 75 -5.70 10.31 3.66
N GLU A 76 -5.91 11.61 3.82
CA GLU A 76 -5.63 12.32 5.08
C GLU A 76 -6.52 11.81 6.23
N GLY A 77 -7.78 11.51 5.95
CA GLY A 77 -8.69 10.87 6.90
C GLY A 77 -8.24 9.46 7.34
N ILE A 78 -7.60 8.69 6.46
CA ILE A 78 -7.04 7.38 6.80
C ILE A 78 -5.74 7.52 7.60
N LYS A 79 -4.82 8.39 7.17
CA LYS A 79 -3.53 8.63 7.87
C LYS A 79 -3.76 9.04 9.33
N SER A 80 -4.63 10.01 9.55
CA SER A 80 -4.98 10.47 10.91
C SER A 80 -5.53 9.35 11.80
N LYS A 81 -6.36 8.44 11.25
CA LYS A 81 -6.86 7.25 11.98
C LYS A 81 -5.73 6.25 12.27
N LEU A 82 -4.85 6.02 11.31
CA LEU A 82 -3.70 5.12 11.49
C LEU A 82 -2.72 5.66 12.55
N GLU A 83 -2.50 6.97 12.58
CA GLU A 83 -1.69 7.65 13.59
C GLU A 83 -2.34 7.55 14.99
N ALA A 84 -3.65 7.80 15.08
CA ALA A 84 -4.41 7.68 16.33
C ALA A 84 -4.41 6.24 16.87
N ASP A 85 -4.40 5.23 16.00
CA ASP A 85 -4.29 3.81 16.37
C ASP A 85 -2.86 3.40 16.76
N SER A 86 -1.83 4.26 16.53
CA SER A 86 -0.41 3.92 16.59
C SER A 86 0.33 4.29 17.88
N PHE A 87 -0.13 3.80 19.03
CA PHE A 87 0.81 3.32 20.06
C PHE A 87 1.50 2.01 19.58
N SER A 88 2.00 2.00 18.34
CA SER A 88 2.72 0.90 17.71
C SER A 88 3.53 1.39 16.48
N PRO A 89 4.81 1.04 16.33
CA PRO A 89 5.88 1.92 15.79
C PRO A 89 5.97 1.99 14.25
N THR A 90 4.93 1.63 13.52
CA THR A 90 5.05 1.29 12.09
C THR A 90 5.02 2.50 11.13
N LEU A 91 4.76 3.71 11.61
CA LEU A 91 4.56 4.91 10.76
C LEU A 91 5.73 5.91 10.76
N ALA A 92 6.82 5.66 11.50
CA ALA A 92 7.96 6.59 11.63
C ALA A 92 8.78 6.81 10.33
N HIS A 93 8.32 6.34 9.17
CA HIS A 93 9.04 6.39 7.90
C HIS A 93 8.18 6.96 6.76
N PHE A 94 7.26 7.87 7.07
CA PHE A 94 6.47 8.59 6.07
C PHE A 94 6.70 10.11 6.23
N ASN A 95 7.90 10.54 5.85
CA ASN A 95 8.24 11.93 5.53
C ASN A 95 9.01 11.91 4.21
#